data_AF-A0A2E8DXK3-F1
#
_entry.id   AF-A0A2E8DXK3-F1
#
_cell.length_a   1.000
_cell.length_b   1.000
_cell.length_c   1.000
_cell.angle_alpha   90.00
_cell.angle_beta   90.00
_cell.angle_gamma   90.00
#
_symmetry.space_group_name_H-M   'P 1'
#
loop_
_entity.id
_entity.type
_entity.pdbx_description
1 polymer ?
#
loop_
_entity_poly.entity_id
_entity_poly.type
_entity_poly.pdbx_seq_one_letter_code
_entity_poly.pdbx_strand_id
1 'polypeptide(L)'
;MVSLILDAFFRSFGMILIGMPLYTWLIFSEFKEKSFYRKMLLWGFGIGIPLSMIGLALSYLFGWNWRYSQFLGQIPNTIATPLIAISYIGTIMIWSRKAFLQFVKTGLESVGRTTLTCYLIRSILSIFVFYGFGLGLYGYVNRFEQVWIVLSIWIFILIFASKWLQKFQYGPIEWIWRLLTHLKMIPIYKFD
;
A
#
# COMPACT_ATOMS: atom_id res chain seq x y z
N MET A 1 15.91 -19.85 -5.34
CA MET A 1 14.92 -19.14 -6.18
C MET A 1 13.52 -19.72 -6.01
N VAL A 2 13.30 -21.02 -6.21
CA VAL A 2 11.99 -21.67 -5.98
C VAL A 2 11.45 -21.47 -4.55
N SER A 3 12.31 -21.62 -3.54
CA SER A 3 11.96 -21.37 -2.13
C SER A 3 11.40 -19.96 -1.87
N LEU A 4 11.96 -18.93 -2.51
CA LEU A 4 11.54 -17.54 -2.36
C LEU A 4 10.19 -17.27 -3.02
N ILE A 5 9.96 -17.88 -4.19
CA ILE A 5 8.68 -17.78 -4.91
C ILE A 5 7.57 -18.44 -4.10
N LEU A 6 7.83 -19.65 -3.57
CA LEU A 6 6.89 -20.36 -2.72
C LEU A 6 6.57 -19.56 -1.45
N ASP A 7 7.59 -19.06 -0.76
CA ASP A 7 7.40 -18.22 0.44
C ASP A 7 6.56 -16.96 0.15
N ALA A 8 6.88 -16.24 -0.93
CA ALA A 8 6.12 -15.06 -1.34
C ALA A 8 4.65 -15.38 -1.67
N PHE A 9 4.41 -16.48 -2.40
CA PHE A 9 3.08 -16.94 -2.75
C PHE A 9 2.28 -17.32 -1.51
N PHE A 10 2.81 -18.21 -0.65
CA PHE A 10 2.12 -18.69 0.53
C PHE A 10 1.87 -17.59 1.56
N ARG A 11 2.79 -16.63 1.73
CA ARG A 11 2.56 -15.46 2.59
C ARG A 11 1.45 -14.57 2.06
N SER A 12 1.48 -14.25 0.77
CA SER A 12 0.44 -13.42 0.16
C SER A 12 -0.92 -14.10 0.26
N PHE A 13 -0.98 -15.39 -0.05
CA PHE A 13 -2.20 -16.19 0.07
C PHE A 13 -2.69 -16.28 1.51
N GLY A 14 -1.80 -16.54 2.47
CA GLY A 14 -2.14 -16.57 3.90
C GLY A 14 -2.69 -15.24 4.40
N MET A 15 -2.09 -14.12 3.99
CA MET A 15 -2.59 -12.78 4.34
C MET A 15 -3.96 -12.48 3.73
N ILE A 16 -4.23 -12.95 2.50
CA ILE A 16 -5.56 -12.86 1.87
C ILE A 16 -6.58 -13.68 2.69
N LEU A 17 -6.24 -14.91 3.06
CA LEU A 17 -7.10 -15.78 3.87
C LEU A 17 -7.39 -15.18 5.24
N ILE A 18 -6.42 -14.50 5.87
CA ILE A 18 -6.65 -13.76 7.13
C ILE A 18 -7.54 -12.54 6.89
N GLY A 19 -7.38 -11.84 5.77
CA GLY A 19 -8.16 -10.66 5.42
C GLY A 19 -9.65 -10.95 5.19
N MET A 20 -9.99 -12.12 4.62
CA MET A 20 -11.39 -12.48 4.31
C MET A 20 -12.30 -12.52 5.55
N PRO A 21 -11.96 -13.23 6.66
CA PRO A 21 -12.71 -13.16 7.91
C PRO A 21 -12.81 -11.75 8.49
N LEU A 22 -11.73 -10.96 8.41
CA LEU A 22 -11.76 -9.58 8.91
C LEU A 22 -12.77 -8.72 8.14
N TYR A 23 -12.92 -8.98 6.84
CA TYR A 23 -13.93 -8.35 6.00
C TYR A 23 -15.34 -8.80 6.35
N THR A 24 -15.58 -10.11 6.47
CA THR A 24 -16.92 -10.64 6.82
C THR A 24 -17.35 -10.29 8.23
N TRP A 25 -16.41 -10.12 9.18
CA TRP A 25 -16.68 -9.62 10.53
C TRP A 25 -16.93 -8.11 10.59
N LEU A 26 -17.00 -7.44 9.44
CA LEU A 26 -17.31 -6.01 9.31
C LEU A 26 -16.35 -5.13 10.11
N ILE A 27 -15.10 -5.57 10.31
CA ILE A 27 -14.09 -4.79 11.03
C ILE A 27 -13.73 -3.52 10.28
N PHE A 28 -13.87 -3.52 8.96
CA PHE A 28 -13.69 -2.33 8.11
C PHE A 28 -14.91 -1.41 8.07
N SER A 29 -16.01 -1.79 8.70
CA SER A 29 -17.19 -0.94 8.84
C SER A 29 -17.13 -0.17 10.16
N GLU A 30 -17.68 1.04 10.21
CA GLU A 30 -17.62 1.90 11.41
C GLU A 30 -18.49 1.40 12.60
N PHE A 31 -19.09 0.21 12.48
CA PHE A 31 -19.97 -0.38 13.50
C PHE A 31 -19.28 -0.75 14.81
N LYS A 32 -17.98 -1.03 14.82
CA LYS A 32 -17.27 -1.41 16.06
C LYS A 32 -16.87 -0.17 16.88
N GLU A 33 -16.75 -0.35 18.18
CA GLU A 33 -16.30 0.73 19.08
C GLU A 33 -14.84 1.13 18.84
N LYS A 34 -14.52 2.40 19.14
CA LYS A 34 -13.14 2.91 19.08
C LYS A 34 -12.18 2.18 20.03
N SER A 35 -12.69 1.66 21.15
CA SER A 35 -11.96 0.87 22.14
C SER A 35 -11.38 -0.41 21.53
N PHE A 36 -12.13 -1.07 20.65
CA PHE A 36 -11.74 -2.28 19.94
C PHE A 36 -10.54 -2.04 19.02
N TYR A 37 -10.60 -1.01 18.17
CA TYR A 37 -9.48 -0.66 17.28
C TYR A 37 -8.24 -0.19 18.04
N ARG A 38 -8.42 0.48 19.19
CA ARG A 38 -7.29 0.87 20.04
C ARG A 38 -6.60 -0.36 20.62
N LYS A 39 -7.34 -1.40 21.01
CA LYS A 39 -6.77 -2.70 21.42
C LYS A 39 -6.03 -3.36 20.25
N MET A 40 -6.61 -3.42 19.04
CA MET A 40 -5.93 -3.96 17.86
C MET A 40 -4.60 -3.25 17.56
N LEU A 41 -4.59 -1.92 17.68
CA LEU A 41 -3.39 -1.11 17.53
C LEU A 41 -2.35 -1.46 18.61
N LEU A 42 -2.74 -1.41 19.88
CA LEU A 42 -1.82 -1.59 21.00
C LEU A 42 -1.25 -3.01 21.06
N TRP A 43 -2.09 -4.03 20.93
CA TRP A 43 -1.66 -5.43 21.00
C TRP A 43 -0.86 -5.85 19.77
N GLY A 44 -1.30 -5.47 18.57
CA GLY A 44 -0.58 -5.89 17.36
C GLY A 44 0.76 -5.17 17.18
N PHE A 45 0.88 -3.88 17.50
CA PHE A 45 2.19 -3.20 17.51
C PHE A 45 3.03 -3.62 18.72
N GLY A 46 2.39 -3.76 19.89
CA GLY A 46 3.06 -4.17 21.12
C GLY A 46 3.70 -5.56 21.03
N ILE A 47 3.14 -6.48 20.25
CA ILE A 47 3.72 -7.81 20.03
C ILE A 47 4.50 -7.86 18.71
N GLY A 48 3.96 -7.28 17.64
CA GLY A 48 4.51 -7.38 16.29
C GLY A 48 5.83 -6.65 16.11
N ILE A 49 5.98 -5.43 16.66
CA ILE A 49 7.23 -4.67 16.54
C ILE A 49 8.37 -5.38 17.28
N PRO A 50 8.24 -5.78 18.57
CA PRO A 50 9.28 -6.53 19.25
C PRO A 50 9.65 -7.83 18.53
N LEU A 51 8.67 -8.57 18.01
CA LEU A 51 8.94 -9.82 17.29
C LEU A 51 9.71 -9.58 15.98
N SER A 52 9.40 -8.51 15.25
CA SER A 52 10.17 -8.10 14.07
C SER A 52 11.59 -7.66 14.43
N MET A 53 11.76 -6.91 15.52
CA MET A 53 13.06 -6.49 16.04
C MET A 53 13.92 -7.67 16.48
N ILE A 54 13.33 -8.69 17.13
CA ILE A 54 14.01 -9.95 17.46
C ILE A 54 14.50 -10.64 16.19
N GLY A 55 13.64 -10.73 15.15
CA GLY A 55 14.04 -11.30 13.86
C GLY A 55 15.21 -10.55 13.20
N LEU A 56 15.20 -9.22 13.28
CA LEU A 56 16.30 -8.38 12.78
C LEU A 56 17.59 -8.59 13.58
N ALA A 57 17.50 -8.58 14.92
CA ALA A 57 18.65 -8.77 15.81
C ALA A 57 19.29 -10.16 15.61
N LEU A 58 18.47 -11.22 15.50
CA LEU A 58 18.96 -12.56 15.19
C LEU A 58 19.64 -12.60 13.81
N SER A 59 19.04 -11.99 12.79
CA SER A 59 19.65 -11.92 11.45
C SER A 59 21.02 -11.23 11.46
N TYR A 60 21.19 -10.21 12.30
CA TYR A 60 22.47 -9.52 12.49
C TYR A 60 23.48 -10.39 13.25
N LEU A 61 23.08 -11.06 14.34
CA LEU A 61 23.94 -11.95 15.13
C LEU A 61 24.48 -13.13 14.32
N PHE A 62 23.69 -13.68 13.41
CA PHE A 62 24.11 -14.75 12.50
C PHE A 62 24.82 -14.23 11.24
N GLY A 63 25.22 -12.95 11.21
CA GLY A 63 26.03 -12.36 10.15
C GLY A 63 25.37 -12.41 8.77
N TRP A 64 24.03 -12.33 8.70
CA TRP A 64 23.27 -12.46 7.46
C TRP A 64 23.55 -13.75 6.68
N ASN A 65 23.86 -14.84 7.40
CA ASN A 65 24.10 -16.13 6.78
C ASN A 65 22.89 -16.56 5.95
N TRP A 66 23.08 -16.78 4.65
CA TRP A 66 21.99 -17.01 3.71
C TRP A 66 21.11 -18.21 4.09
N ARG A 67 21.69 -19.29 4.65
CA ARG A 67 20.92 -20.49 5.06
C ARG A 67 20.03 -20.16 6.25
N TYR A 68 20.59 -19.50 7.26
CA TYR A 68 19.83 -19.07 8.42
C TYR A 68 18.72 -18.08 8.02
N SER A 69 19.09 -17.01 7.32
CA SER A 69 18.16 -15.94 6.92
C SER A 69 17.04 -16.43 6.01
N GLN A 70 17.28 -17.42 5.14
CA GLN A 70 16.25 -17.93 4.25
C GLN A 70 15.22 -18.82 4.97
N PHE A 71 15.64 -19.64 5.93
CA PHE A 71 14.78 -20.65 6.56
C PHE A 71 14.29 -20.27 7.96
N LEU A 72 15.17 -19.79 8.84
CA LEU A 72 14.88 -19.56 10.25
C LEU A 72 14.73 -18.07 10.59
N GLY A 73 15.57 -17.21 10.01
CA GLY A 73 15.58 -15.77 10.28
C GLY A 73 14.31 -15.04 9.85
N GLN A 74 13.51 -15.64 8.96
CA GLN A 74 12.25 -15.05 8.52
C GLN A 74 11.08 -15.33 9.46
N ILE A 75 11.11 -16.42 10.23
CA ILE A 75 9.98 -16.88 11.05
C ILE A 75 9.43 -15.77 11.96
N PRO A 76 10.28 -15.02 12.71
CA PRO A 76 9.77 -13.95 13.57
C PRO A 76 9.06 -12.85 12.77
N ASN A 77 9.61 -12.47 11.62
CA ASN A 77 9.01 -11.47 10.74
C ASN A 77 7.72 -11.97 10.07
N THR A 78 7.63 -13.24 9.70
CA THR A 78 6.42 -13.85 9.15
C THR A 78 5.27 -13.80 10.15
N ILE A 79 5.52 -14.09 11.43
CA ILE A 79 4.52 -14.04 12.49
C ILE A 79 4.19 -12.59 12.87
N ALA A 80 5.18 -11.69 12.84
CA ALA A 80 4.97 -10.27 13.10
C ALA A 80 4.09 -9.59 12.05
N THR A 81 4.19 -10.02 10.78
CA THR A 81 3.49 -9.42 9.63
C THR A 81 1.97 -9.29 9.83
N PRO A 82 1.21 -10.37 10.12
CA PRO A 82 -0.24 -10.25 10.34
C PRO A 82 -0.60 -9.40 11.56
N LEU A 83 0.19 -9.46 12.64
CA LEU A 83 -0.05 -8.66 13.84
C LEU A 83 0.09 -7.16 13.54
N ILE A 84 1.17 -6.79 12.84
CA ILE A 84 1.43 -5.43 12.40
C ILE A 84 0.34 -4.97 11.41
N ALA A 85 -0.07 -5.84 10.47
CA ALA A 85 -1.15 -5.53 9.53
C ALA A 85 -2.48 -5.24 10.24
N ILE A 86 -2.85 -6.04 11.24
CA ILE A 86 -4.04 -5.82 12.08
C ILE A 86 -3.96 -4.48 12.82
N SER A 87 -2.78 -4.09 13.31
CA SER A 87 -2.58 -2.77 13.91
C SER A 87 -2.68 -1.62 12.92
N TYR A 88 -2.20 -1.79 11.68
CA TYR A 88 -2.43 -0.81 10.62
C TYR A 88 -3.92 -0.65 10.34
N ILE A 89 -4.70 -1.73 10.28
CA ILE A 89 -6.17 -1.67 10.14
C ILE A 89 -6.78 -0.86 11.29
N GLY A 90 -6.42 -1.17 12.54
CA GLY A 90 -6.90 -0.42 13.70
C GLY A 90 -6.55 1.06 13.65
N THR A 91 -5.33 1.39 13.20
CA THR A 91 -4.87 2.77 13.04
C THR A 91 -5.68 3.51 11.98
N ILE A 92 -5.85 2.90 10.80
CA ILE A 92 -6.61 3.49 9.69
C ILE A 92 -8.08 3.69 10.09
N MET A 93 -8.70 2.74 10.78
CA MET A 93 -10.10 2.84 11.22
C MET A 93 -10.33 3.91 12.31
N ILE A 94 -9.33 4.18 13.16
CA ILE A 94 -9.40 5.31 14.10
C ILE A 94 -9.17 6.63 13.36
N TRP A 95 -8.27 6.63 12.38
CA TRP A 95 -7.92 7.80 11.58
C TRP A 95 -9.07 8.24 10.66
N SER A 96 -9.79 7.29 10.07
CA SER A 96 -10.92 7.54 9.15
C SER A 96 -12.09 8.28 9.80
N ARG A 97 -12.21 8.19 11.14
CA ARG A 97 -13.26 8.85 11.94
C ARG A 97 -12.96 10.31 12.28
N LYS A 98 -11.75 10.81 12.02
CA LYS A 98 -11.35 12.19 12.35
C LYS A 98 -11.67 13.14 11.20
N ALA A 99 -12.57 14.11 11.44
CA ALA A 99 -13.01 15.09 10.44
C ALA A 99 -11.88 15.99 9.88
N PHE A 100 -10.84 16.27 10.68
CA PHE A 100 -9.70 17.11 10.27
C PHE A 100 -8.93 16.57 9.04
N LEU A 101 -9.11 15.30 8.70
CA LEU A 101 -8.36 14.63 7.63
C LEU A 101 -9.20 14.38 6.39
N GLN A 102 -10.36 15.03 6.27
CA GLN A 102 -11.27 14.85 5.15
C GLN A 102 -10.58 15.07 3.80
N PHE A 103 -9.71 16.08 3.68
CA PHE A 103 -8.95 16.33 2.45
C PHE A 103 -8.05 15.14 2.06
N VAL A 104 -7.32 14.59 3.03
CA VAL A 104 -6.44 13.43 2.81
C VAL A 104 -7.26 12.19 2.49
N LYS A 105 -8.39 12.00 3.16
CA LYS A 105 -9.34 10.90 2.90
C LYS A 105 -9.86 10.96 1.46
N THR A 106 -10.35 12.12 1.02
CA THR A 106 -10.84 12.32 -0.35
C THR A 106 -9.73 12.14 -1.39
N GLY A 107 -8.50 12.59 -1.09
CA GLY A 107 -7.33 12.38 -1.93
C GLY A 107 -7.00 10.89 -2.12
N LEU A 108 -6.91 10.16 -1.01
CA LEU A 108 -6.64 8.72 -1.01
C LEU A 108 -7.75 7.92 -1.68
N GLU A 109 -9.02 8.28 -1.45
CA GLU A 109 -10.16 7.68 -2.14
C GLU A 109 -10.06 7.90 -3.66
N SER A 110 -9.68 9.11 -4.08
CA SER A 110 -9.54 9.45 -5.50
C SER A 110 -8.44 8.63 -6.17
N VAL A 111 -7.28 8.51 -5.53
CA VAL A 111 -6.17 7.68 -6.01
C VAL A 111 -6.59 6.20 -6.05
N GLY A 112 -7.29 5.71 -5.02
CA GLY A 112 -7.79 4.33 -4.97
C GLY A 112 -8.74 4.00 -6.13
N ARG A 113 -9.64 4.92 -6.47
CA ARG A 113 -10.55 4.77 -7.61
C ARG A 113 -9.86 4.84 -8.98
N THR A 114 -8.65 5.40 -9.04
CA THR A 114 -7.84 5.58 -10.26
C THR A 114 -6.48 4.90 -10.14
N THR A 115 -6.44 3.74 -9.47
CA THR A 115 -5.19 3.05 -9.12
C THR A 115 -4.33 2.71 -10.33
N LEU A 116 -4.93 2.21 -11.42
CA LEU A 116 -4.21 1.78 -12.62
C LEU A 116 -3.63 2.98 -13.38
N THR A 117 -4.43 4.05 -13.55
CA THR A 117 -3.94 5.30 -14.15
C THR A 117 -2.82 5.90 -13.30
N CYS A 118 -3.01 6.01 -11.98
CA CYS A 118 -2.01 6.58 -11.08
C CYS A 118 -0.72 5.77 -11.09
N TYR A 119 -0.80 4.43 -11.15
CA TYR A 119 0.36 3.56 -11.26
C TYR A 119 1.16 3.82 -12.54
N LEU A 120 0.48 3.92 -13.68
CA LEU A 120 1.13 4.21 -14.96
C LEU A 120 1.74 5.61 -14.99
N ILE A 121 1.01 6.63 -14.54
CA ILE A 121 1.53 8.01 -14.46
C ILE A 121 2.76 8.05 -13.56
N ARG A 122 2.70 7.45 -12.37
CA ARG A 122 3.85 7.37 -11.45
C ARG A 122 5.05 6.73 -12.12
N SER A 123 4.83 5.63 -12.83
CA SER A 123 5.90 4.89 -13.49
C SER A 123 6.51 5.73 -14.61
N ILE A 124 5.68 6.29 -15.50
CA ILE A 124 6.14 7.17 -16.58
C ILE A 124 6.94 8.36 -16.02
N LEU A 125 6.44 9.02 -14.97
CA LEU A 125 7.15 10.14 -14.33
C LEU A 125 8.48 9.69 -13.72
N SER A 126 8.51 8.56 -13.00
CA SER A 126 9.74 8.05 -12.38
C SER A 126 10.78 7.66 -13.44
N ILE A 127 10.33 6.99 -14.50
CA ILE A 127 11.20 6.60 -15.60
C ILE A 127 11.70 7.86 -16.33
N PHE A 128 10.85 8.86 -16.60
CA PHE A 128 11.27 10.14 -17.18
C PHE A 128 12.30 10.87 -16.31
N VAL A 129 12.13 10.87 -14.99
CA VAL A 129 13.06 11.56 -14.09
C VAL A 129 14.41 10.84 -13.99
N PHE A 130 14.42 9.51 -13.86
CA PHE A 130 15.66 8.78 -13.60
C PHE A 130 16.33 8.24 -14.87
N TYR A 131 15.58 7.78 -15.87
CA TYR A 131 16.17 7.15 -17.06
C TYR A 131 16.70 8.19 -18.04
N GLY A 132 17.65 7.77 -18.87
CA GLY A 132 18.39 8.63 -19.80
C GLY A 132 17.58 9.27 -20.93
N PHE A 133 16.30 8.90 -21.13
CA PHE A 133 15.46 9.56 -22.13
C PHE A 133 14.80 10.85 -21.63
N GLY A 134 14.81 11.11 -20.31
CA GLY A 134 14.26 12.33 -19.72
C GLY A 134 15.34 13.15 -19.02
N LEU A 135 15.30 13.22 -17.69
CA LEU A 135 16.28 13.99 -16.91
C LEU A 135 17.57 13.21 -16.61
N GLY A 136 17.57 11.89 -16.80
CA GLY A 136 18.79 11.07 -16.68
C GLY A 136 19.42 11.07 -15.29
N LEU A 137 18.65 11.33 -14.23
CA LEU A 137 19.16 11.51 -12.86
C LEU A 137 19.59 10.22 -12.16
N TYR A 138 19.54 9.08 -12.84
CA TYR A 138 19.98 7.80 -12.29
C TYR A 138 21.46 7.85 -11.90
N GLY A 139 21.75 7.56 -10.63
CA GLY A 139 23.11 7.56 -10.09
C GLY A 139 23.67 8.95 -9.72
N TYR A 140 23.00 10.03 -10.10
CA TYR A 140 23.45 11.41 -9.83
C TYR A 140 22.81 12.04 -8.59
N VAL A 141 21.75 11.42 -8.07
CA VAL A 141 20.91 11.98 -7.00
C VAL A 141 21.09 11.18 -5.72
N ASN A 142 21.36 11.85 -4.60
CA ASN A 142 21.53 11.20 -3.31
C ASN A 142 20.16 10.73 -2.74
N ARG A 143 20.16 9.80 -1.78
CA ARG A 143 18.96 9.22 -1.16
C ARG A 143 17.97 10.28 -0.64
N PHE A 144 18.46 11.36 -0.05
CA PHE A 144 17.61 12.44 0.46
C PHE A 144 16.88 13.20 -0.66
N GLU A 145 17.58 13.50 -1.76
CA GLU A 145 17.00 14.17 -2.92
C GLU A 145 16.00 13.25 -3.64
N GLN A 146 16.29 11.95 -3.72
CA GLN A 146 15.36 10.95 -4.26
C GLN A 146 14.03 10.93 -3.50
N VAL A 147 14.08 11.03 -2.16
CA VAL A 147 12.86 11.11 -1.34
C VAL A 147 12.03 12.32 -1.71
N TRP A 148 12.65 13.49 -1.89
CA TRP A 148 11.93 14.70 -2.30
C TRP A 148 11.29 14.56 -3.68
N ILE A 149 12.02 14.03 -4.66
CA ILE A 149 11.48 13.76 -6.00
C ILE A 149 10.25 12.86 -5.93
N VAL A 150 10.34 11.76 -5.19
CA VAL A 150 9.23 10.80 -5.05
C VAL A 150 8.04 11.45 -4.35
N LEU A 151 8.27 12.23 -3.29
CA LEU A 151 7.22 12.97 -2.60
C LEU A 151 6.53 13.97 -3.53
N SER A 152 7.27 14.71 -4.36
CA SER A 152 6.72 15.62 -5.35
C SER A 152 5.83 14.90 -6.36
N ILE A 153 6.27 13.74 -6.86
CA ILE A 153 5.46 12.89 -7.76
C ILE A 153 4.17 12.44 -7.07
N TRP A 154 4.24 12.03 -5.81
CA TRP A 154 3.06 11.60 -5.04
C TRP A 154 2.05 12.73 -4.81
N ILE A 155 2.53 13.91 -4.43
CA ILE A 155 1.68 15.10 -4.26
C ILE A 155 1.00 15.45 -5.58
N PHE A 156 1.73 15.43 -6.68
CA PHE A 156 1.17 15.64 -8.01
C PHE A 156 0.06 14.64 -8.33
N ILE A 157 0.28 13.34 -8.10
CA ILE A 157 -0.70 12.29 -8.36
C ILE A 157 -1.95 12.44 -7.50
N LEU A 158 -1.79 12.77 -6.21
CA LEU A 158 -2.93 13.03 -5.32
C LEU A 158 -3.82 14.17 -5.86
N ILE A 159 -3.20 15.28 -6.24
CA ILE A 159 -3.92 16.44 -6.79
C ILE A 159 -4.57 16.09 -8.14
N PHE A 160 -3.82 15.42 -9.02
CA PHE A 160 -4.29 15.00 -10.33
C PHE A 160 -5.52 14.09 -10.22
N ALA A 161 -5.44 13.03 -9.42
CA ALA A 161 -6.53 12.07 -9.22
C ALA A 161 -7.79 12.74 -8.65
N SER A 162 -7.63 13.61 -7.65
CA SER A 162 -8.75 14.34 -7.06
C SER A 162 -9.40 15.31 -8.04
N LYS A 163 -8.62 16.11 -8.78
CA LYS A 163 -9.17 17.03 -9.79
C LYS A 163 -9.81 16.29 -10.96
N TRP A 164 -9.25 15.15 -11.35
CA TRP A 164 -9.79 14.34 -12.44
C TRP A 164 -11.18 13.80 -12.10
N LEU A 165 -11.35 13.22 -10.91
CA LEU A 165 -12.62 12.64 -10.49
C LEU A 165 -13.73 13.65 -10.14
N GLN A 166 -13.40 14.94 -10.09
CA GLN A 166 -14.41 15.99 -10.06
C GLN A 166 -15.19 16.06 -11.39
N LYS A 167 -14.54 15.74 -12.52
CA LYS A 167 -15.13 15.82 -13.87
C LYS A 167 -15.50 14.45 -14.45
N PHE A 168 -14.74 13.41 -14.11
CA PHE A 168 -14.87 12.08 -14.71
C PHE A 168 -15.21 11.01 -13.66
N GLN A 169 -15.94 9.96 -14.07
CA GLN A 169 -16.32 8.86 -13.17
C GLN A 169 -15.18 7.87 -12.90
N TYR A 170 -14.29 7.73 -13.87
CA TYR A 170 -13.19 6.76 -13.89
C TYR A 170 -11.89 7.44 -14.33
N GLY A 171 -10.76 6.83 -13.98
CA GLY A 171 -9.49 7.20 -14.59
C GLY A 171 -9.49 6.79 -16.07
N PRO A 172 -8.68 7.46 -16.90
CA PRO A 172 -8.62 7.23 -18.34
C PRO A 172 -8.31 5.77 -18.68
N ILE A 173 -7.35 5.17 -17.98
CA ILE A 173 -6.93 3.78 -18.25
C ILE A 173 -7.94 2.79 -17.69
N GLU A 174 -8.54 3.06 -16.54
CA GLU A 174 -9.63 2.26 -15.98
C GLU A 174 -10.85 2.27 -16.90
N TRP A 175 -11.14 3.39 -17.53
CA TRP A 175 -12.23 3.50 -18.51
C TRP A 175 -11.95 2.65 -19.74
N ILE A 176 -10.73 2.73 -20.31
CA ILE A 176 -10.31 1.85 -21.42
C ILE A 176 -10.41 0.38 -21.01
N TRP A 177 -9.94 0.04 -19.81
CA TRP A 177 -9.99 -1.33 -19.30
C TRP A 177 -11.44 -1.84 -19.20
N ARG A 178 -12.37 -1.03 -18.68
CA ARG A 178 -13.79 -1.38 -18.60
C ARG A 178 -14.44 -1.49 -19.98
N LEU A 179 -14.09 -0.60 -20.91
CA LEU A 179 -14.53 -0.66 -22.30
C LEU A 179 -14.12 -1.99 -22.95
N LEU A 180 -12.88 -2.41 -22.77
CA LEU A 180 -12.36 -3.68 -23.28
C LEU A 180 -13.01 -4.90 -22.60
N THR A 181 -13.20 -4.84 -21.27
CA THR A 181 -13.76 -5.95 -20.50
C THR A 181 -15.23 -6.20 -20.84
N HIS A 182 -16.01 -5.13 -21.00
CA HIS A 182 -17.45 -5.24 -21.27
C HIS A 182 -17.81 -5.14 -22.74
N LEU A 183 -16.85 -4.80 -23.61
CA LEU A 183 -17.04 -4.57 -25.05
C LEU A 183 -18.22 -3.61 -25.35
N LYS A 184 -18.45 -2.65 -24.46
CA LYS A 184 -19.54 -1.67 -24.54
C LYS A 184 -19.03 -0.29 -24.17
N MET A 185 -19.47 0.73 -24.91
CA MET A 185 -19.15 2.12 -24.57
C MET A 185 -19.87 2.53 -23.29
N ILE A 186 -19.08 2.85 -22.27
CA ILE A 186 -19.56 3.37 -20.98
C ILE A 186 -19.27 4.87 -20.97
N PRO A 187 -20.21 5.73 -20.51
CA PRO A 187 -19.94 7.15 -20.40
C PRO A 187 -18.83 7.43 -19.38
N ILE A 188 -17.90 8.31 -19.72
CA ILE A 188 -16.78 8.70 -18.85
C ILE A 188 -17.13 9.91 -17.96
N TYR A 189 -18.04 10.77 -18.43
CA TYR A 189 -18.45 11.98 -17.74
C TYR A 189 -19.44 11.67 -16.63
N LYS A 190 -19.36 12.44 -15.54
CA LYS A 190 -20.43 12.50 -14.56
C LYS A 190 -21.60 13.23 -15.24
N PHE A 191 -22.72 12.53 -15.44
CA PHE A 191 -23.99 13.21 -15.66
C PHE A 191 -24.40 13.76 -14.29
N ASP A 192 -24.39 15.08 -14.14
CA ASP A 192 -24.98 15.77 -12.99
C ASP A 192 -26.51 15.75 -13.10
#